data_AF-A0A059DWG8-F1
#
_entry.id   AF-A0A059DWG8-F1
#
_cell.length_a   1.000
_cell.length_b   1.000
_cell.length_c   1.000
_cell.angle_alpha   90.00
_cell.angle_beta   90.00
_cell.angle_gamma   90.00
#
_symmetry.space_group_name_H-M   'P 1'
#
loop_
_entity.id
_entity.type
_entity.pdbx_description
1 polymer ?
#
loop_
_entity_poly.entity_id
_entity_poly.type
_entity_poly.pdbx_seq_one_letter_code
_entity_poly.pdbx_strand_id
1 'polypeptide(L)'
;MGWGKLKTSASLLAGLALATCASTPVEEPARQTDNVLAMCQKMTADDAGLTERLARDGADLDDFCACFVTVEAGLDGETRLQTIALMTKIIEMRDGTDLTTEDVAELIEDDRDGSLYGFPEEFLKQGAQPLEDSLTKARRNPESCRAS
;
A
#
# COMPACT_ATOMS: atom_id res chain seq x y z
N MET A 1 47.28 -14.15 -52.43
CA MET A 1 46.63 -14.94 -53.50
C MET A 1 46.85 -16.41 -53.19
N GLY A 2 45.78 -17.20 -53.09
CA GLY A 2 45.81 -18.62 -52.75
C GLY A 2 44.41 -19.13 -52.41
N TRP A 3 43.69 -19.56 -53.43
CA TRP A 3 42.30 -20.03 -53.39
C TRP A 3 42.15 -21.43 -52.78
N GLY A 4 41.01 -21.66 -52.12
CA GLY A 4 40.44 -22.99 -51.89
C GLY A 4 38.94 -22.90 -51.68
N LYS A 5 38.15 -22.96 -52.76
CA LYS A 5 36.68 -23.04 -52.73
C LYS A 5 36.26 -24.50 -52.48
N LEU A 6 35.31 -24.71 -51.57
CA LEU A 6 34.44 -25.90 -51.57
C LEU A 6 32.96 -25.51 -51.40
N LYS A 7 32.28 -25.60 -52.54
CA LYS A 7 30.88 -25.99 -52.86
C LYS A 7 29.74 -25.78 -51.83
N THR A 8 28.84 -24.90 -52.28
CA THR A 8 27.36 -24.90 -52.24
C THR A 8 26.61 -26.22 -52.01
N SER A 9 25.61 -26.17 -51.12
CA SER A 9 24.19 -26.56 -51.33
C SER A 9 23.44 -26.36 -50.01
N ALA A 10 22.51 -25.40 -49.90
CA ALA A 10 21.07 -25.65 -50.03
C ALA A 10 20.62 -26.76 -49.04
N SER A 11 19.87 -26.51 -47.96
CA SER A 11 18.53 -25.95 -47.97
C SER A 11 17.93 -25.98 -46.56
N LEU A 12 17.04 -25.03 -46.27
CA LEU A 12 15.75 -25.25 -45.62
C LEU A 12 15.72 -26.00 -44.27
N LEU A 13 16.02 -25.33 -43.16
CA LEU A 13 15.39 -25.59 -41.84
C LEU A 13 15.53 -24.36 -40.94
N ALA A 14 14.89 -23.25 -41.31
CA ALA A 14 14.60 -22.15 -40.40
C ALA A 14 13.08 -21.93 -40.37
N GLY A 15 12.38 -22.99 -40.02
CA GLY A 15 10.96 -22.96 -39.67
C GLY A 15 10.83 -23.04 -38.15
N LEU A 16 9.95 -22.18 -37.62
CA LEU A 16 9.33 -22.22 -36.29
C LEU A 16 10.23 -22.00 -35.06
N ALA A 17 10.24 -20.75 -34.60
CA ALA A 17 10.01 -20.41 -33.20
C ALA A 17 9.09 -19.19 -33.19
N LEU A 18 7.78 -19.37 -33.40
CA LEU A 18 6.77 -19.47 -32.34
C LEU A 18 7.07 -18.58 -31.12
N ALA A 19 6.30 -17.50 -31.05
CA ALA A 19 5.65 -16.99 -29.85
C ALA A 19 6.51 -16.90 -28.58
N THR A 20 7.17 -15.75 -28.41
CA THR A 20 7.27 -15.16 -27.06
C THR A 20 6.45 -13.89 -27.07
N CYS A 21 5.14 -14.06 -26.94
CA CYS A 21 4.28 -13.00 -26.45
C CYS A 21 4.92 -12.51 -25.14
N ALA A 22 5.36 -11.25 -25.14
CA ALA A 22 5.81 -10.58 -23.95
C ALA A 22 4.62 -10.47 -22.99
N SER A 23 4.50 -11.45 -22.11
CA SER A 23 3.66 -11.38 -20.92
C SER A 23 4.29 -10.33 -20.01
N THR A 24 3.82 -9.09 -20.08
CA THR A 24 4.02 -8.12 -19.01
C THR A 24 3.17 -8.54 -17.80
N PRO A 25 3.69 -8.38 -16.57
CA PRO A 25 3.12 -9.02 -15.39
C PRO A 25 1.85 -8.28 -14.96
N VAL A 26 0.71 -8.96 -15.06
CA VAL A 26 -0.54 -8.51 -14.41
C VAL A 26 -0.48 -8.72 -12.88
N GLU A 27 0.63 -9.24 -12.35
CA GLU A 27 0.85 -9.51 -10.93
C GLU A 27 1.27 -8.27 -10.10
N GLU A 28 1.80 -7.20 -10.71
CA GLU A 28 2.24 -6.02 -9.94
C GLU A 28 1.12 -5.25 -9.19
N PRO A 29 -0.04 -4.92 -9.81
CA PRO A 29 -1.06 -4.14 -9.12
C PRO A 29 -1.74 -4.94 -7.98
N ALA A 30 -2.01 -6.23 -8.18
CA ALA A 30 -2.60 -7.08 -7.14
C ALA A 30 -1.65 -7.23 -5.93
N ARG A 31 -0.35 -7.43 -6.18
CA ARG A 31 0.66 -7.52 -5.12
C ARG A 31 0.83 -6.21 -4.36
N GLN A 32 0.72 -5.07 -5.04
CA GLN A 32 0.72 -3.76 -4.39
C GLN A 32 -0.49 -3.61 -3.48
N THR A 33 -1.69 -3.95 -3.95
CA THR A 33 -2.92 -3.93 -3.15
C THR A 33 -2.82 -4.84 -1.91
N ASP A 34 -2.33 -6.07 -2.06
CA ASP A 34 -2.17 -7.00 -0.95
C ASP A 34 -1.20 -6.46 0.12
N ASN A 35 -0.12 -5.79 -0.29
CA ASN A 35 0.83 -5.18 0.63
C ASN A 35 0.21 -4.01 1.42
N VAL A 36 -0.61 -3.17 0.76
CA VAL A 36 -1.29 -2.02 1.39
C VAL A 36 -2.34 -2.50 2.39
N LEU A 37 -3.13 -3.51 2.02
CA LEU A 37 -4.10 -4.13 2.91
C LEU A 37 -3.43 -4.73 4.16
N ALA A 38 -2.39 -5.53 3.96
CA ALA A 38 -1.64 -6.16 5.05
C ALA A 38 -1.02 -5.11 6.00
N MET A 39 -0.55 -3.99 5.45
CA MET A 39 -0.02 -2.88 6.26
C MET A 39 -1.12 -2.24 7.12
N CYS A 40 -2.29 -1.97 6.56
CA CYS A 40 -3.42 -1.43 7.31
C CYS A 40 -3.88 -2.38 8.42
N GLN A 41 -4.01 -3.67 8.11
CA GLN A 41 -4.39 -4.69 9.08
C GLN A 41 -3.35 -4.79 10.21
N LYS A 42 -2.06 -4.73 9.89
CA LYS A 42 -1.01 -4.72 10.90
C LYS A 42 -1.05 -3.45 11.76
N MET A 43 -1.27 -2.29 11.15
CA MET A 43 -1.36 -1.01 11.85
C MET A 43 -2.54 -0.96 12.83
N THR A 44 -3.63 -1.68 12.56
CA THR A 44 -4.87 -1.64 13.35
C THR A 44 -5.10 -2.89 14.20
N ALA A 45 -4.21 -3.88 14.11
CA ALA A 45 -4.31 -5.12 14.87
C ALA A 45 -4.47 -4.84 16.37
N ASP A 46 -5.42 -5.55 16.99
CA ASP A 46 -5.73 -5.48 18.43
C ASP A 46 -6.06 -4.07 18.96
N ASP A 47 -6.44 -3.13 18.09
CA ASP A 47 -6.85 -1.79 18.48
C ASP A 47 -8.33 -1.76 18.89
N ALA A 48 -8.59 -2.07 20.16
CA ALA A 48 -9.93 -2.09 20.72
C ALA A 48 -10.63 -0.72 20.65
N GLY A 49 -9.89 0.37 20.85
CA GLY A 49 -10.43 1.73 20.79
C GLY A 49 -10.93 2.08 19.39
N LEU A 50 -10.12 1.78 18.37
CA LEU A 50 -10.51 1.97 16.98
C LEU A 50 -11.69 1.07 16.59
N THR A 51 -11.69 -0.18 17.05
CA THR A 51 -12.77 -1.15 16.83
C THR A 51 -14.10 -0.63 17.38
N GLU A 52 -14.13 -0.17 18.63
CA GLU A 52 -15.34 0.37 19.27
C GLU A 52 -15.87 1.63 18.57
N ARG A 53 -14.96 2.51 18.12
CA ARG A 53 -15.31 3.75 17.41
C ARG A 53 -15.97 3.45 16.07
N LEU A 54 -15.44 2.50 15.30
CA LEU A 54 -16.02 2.09 14.02
C LEU A 54 -17.35 1.37 14.21
N ALA A 55 -17.44 0.47 15.20
CA ALA A 55 -18.64 -0.29 15.49
C ALA A 55 -19.84 0.59 15.83
N ARG A 56 -19.62 1.76 16.47
CA ARG A 56 -20.66 2.75 16.76
C ARG A 56 -21.38 3.26 15.50
N ASP A 57 -20.67 3.30 14.38
CA ASP A 57 -21.17 3.76 13.09
C ASP A 57 -21.49 2.61 12.12
N GLY A 58 -21.49 1.37 12.61
CA GLY A 58 -21.82 0.18 11.81
C GLY A 58 -20.73 -0.27 10.84
N ALA A 59 -19.48 0.15 11.08
CA ALA A 59 -18.31 -0.30 10.33
C ALA A 59 -17.37 -1.13 11.23
N ASP A 60 -16.44 -1.85 10.62
CA ASP A 60 -15.37 -2.56 11.33
C ASP A 60 -13.97 -2.22 10.77
N LEU A 61 -12.93 -2.86 11.31
CA LEU A 61 -11.55 -2.65 10.85
C LEU A 61 -11.33 -3.13 9.41
N ASP A 62 -12.06 -4.15 8.96
CA ASP A 62 -11.97 -4.64 7.58
C ASP A 62 -12.55 -3.61 6.61
N ASP A 63 -13.66 -2.96 6.97
CA ASP A 63 -14.24 -1.84 6.24
C ASP A 63 -13.26 -0.66 6.14
N PHE A 64 -12.60 -0.31 7.25
CA PHE A 64 -11.57 0.72 7.27
C PHE A 64 -10.43 0.37 6.31
N CYS A 65 -9.87 -0.83 6.40
CA CYS A 65 -8.74 -1.22 5.56
C CYS A 65 -9.10 -1.42 4.08
N ALA A 66 -10.32 -1.88 3.78
CA ALA A 66 -10.83 -1.91 2.41
C ALA A 66 -10.97 -0.48 1.84
N CYS A 67 -11.47 0.46 2.65
CA CYS A 67 -11.53 1.86 2.25
C CYS A 67 -10.16 2.50 2.08
N PHE A 68 -9.20 2.14 2.93
CA PHE A 68 -7.83 2.61 2.79
C PHE A 68 -7.19 2.19 1.48
N VAL A 69 -7.31 0.93 1.08
CA VAL A 69 -6.85 0.44 -0.23
C VAL A 69 -7.47 1.25 -1.38
N THR A 70 -8.77 1.55 -1.27
CA THR A 70 -9.49 2.32 -2.30
C THR A 70 -9.02 3.78 -2.38
N VAL A 71 -8.76 4.41 -1.24
CA VAL A 71 -8.26 5.80 -1.16
C VAL A 71 -6.81 5.87 -1.66
N GLU A 72 -5.96 4.96 -1.21
CA GLU A 72 -4.53 4.87 -1.55
C GLU A 72 -4.30 4.75 -3.07
N ALA A 73 -5.16 4.00 -3.76
CA ALA A 73 -5.09 3.84 -5.21
C ALA A 73 -5.25 5.17 -5.98
N GLY A 74 -5.93 6.16 -5.38
CA GLY A 74 -6.16 7.49 -5.97
C GLY A 74 -5.12 8.55 -5.59
N LEU A 75 -4.18 8.23 -4.68
CA LEU A 75 -3.18 9.20 -4.21
C LEU A 75 -2.10 9.45 -5.26
N ASP A 76 -1.57 10.67 -5.25
CA ASP A 76 -0.32 10.97 -5.93
C ASP A 76 0.86 10.30 -5.21
N GLY A 77 2.01 10.22 -5.89
CA GLY A 77 3.18 9.49 -5.39
C GLY A 77 3.78 10.08 -4.10
N GLU A 78 3.71 11.39 -3.89
CA GLU A 78 4.27 12.03 -2.69
C GLU A 78 3.39 11.74 -1.48
N THR A 79 2.09 12.02 -1.58
CA THR A 79 1.12 11.75 -0.50
C THR A 79 1.10 10.27 -0.12
N ARG A 80 1.19 9.37 -1.11
CA ARG A 80 1.29 7.93 -0.88
C ARG A 80 2.53 7.55 -0.06
N LEU A 81 3.71 8.09 -0.40
CA LEU A 81 4.95 7.80 0.32
C LEU A 81 4.89 8.29 1.77
N GLN A 82 4.31 9.48 1.99
CA GLN A 82 4.16 10.05 3.33
C GLN A 82 3.18 9.23 4.19
N THR A 83 2.07 8.81 3.60
CA THR A 83 1.08 7.94 4.26
C THR A 83 1.69 6.61 4.66
N ILE A 84 2.41 5.95 3.74
CA ILE A 84 3.08 4.67 4.02
C ILE A 84 4.16 4.84 5.10
N ALA A 85 4.93 5.93 5.07
CA ALA A 85 5.93 6.23 6.09
C ALA A 85 5.28 6.40 7.47
N LEU A 86 4.16 7.13 7.56
CA LEU A 86 3.41 7.33 8.80
C LEU A 86 2.89 5.99 9.34
N MET A 87 2.22 5.18 8.51
CA MET A 87 1.72 3.87 8.92
C MET A 87 2.84 2.95 9.38
N THR A 88 3.97 2.96 8.69
CA THR A 88 5.16 2.19 9.07
C THR A 88 5.66 2.62 10.45
N LYS A 89 5.74 3.93 10.70
CA LYS A 89 6.14 4.45 12.02
C LYS A 89 5.17 4.03 13.11
N ILE A 90 3.86 4.12 12.86
CA ILE A 90 2.83 3.68 13.81
C ILE A 90 3.04 2.21 14.17
N ILE A 91 3.20 1.35 13.16
CA ILE A 91 3.46 -0.09 13.37
C ILE A 91 4.72 -0.30 14.22
N GLU A 92 5.82 0.40 13.91
CA GLU A 92 7.08 0.29 14.65
C GLU A 92 6.95 0.73 16.12
N MET A 93 6.20 1.80 16.38
CA MET A 93 6.02 2.32 17.75
C MET A 93 5.07 1.44 18.58
N ARG A 94 4.10 0.80 17.93
CA ARG A 94 3.20 -0.16 18.58
C ARG A 94 3.89 -1.50 18.87
N ASP A 95 4.81 -1.94 18.02
CA ASP A 95 5.45 -3.26 18.14
C ASP A 95 6.09 -3.50 19.51
N GLY A 96 5.64 -4.55 20.21
CA GLY A 96 6.12 -4.89 21.55
C GLY A 96 5.65 -3.95 22.67
N THR A 97 4.67 -3.08 22.42
CA THR A 97 4.06 -2.18 23.41
C THR A 97 2.55 -2.43 23.53
N ASP A 98 1.93 -1.88 24.57
CA ASP A 98 0.47 -1.87 24.74
C ASP A 98 -0.19 -0.61 24.15
N LEU A 99 0.53 0.16 23.33
CA LEU A 99 0.03 1.40 22.74
C LEU A 99 -0.99 1.11 21.62
N THR A 100 -2.09 1.85 21.64
CA THR A 100 -3.07 1.89 20.55
C THR A 100 -2.55 2.75 19.40
N THR A 101 -3.23 2.69 18.25
CA THR A 101 -2.96 3.59 17.12
C THR A 101 -3.19 5.05 17.52
N GLU A 102 -4.19 5.31 18.36
CA GLU A 102 -4.50 6.64 18.88
C GLU A 102 -3.40 7.16 19.81
N ASP A 103 -2.91 6.35 20.76
CA ASP A 103 -1.80 6.75 21.65
C ASP A 103 -0.54 7.13 20.84
N VAL A 104 -0.23 6.36 19.80
CA VAL A 104 0.92 6.66 18.92
C VAL A 104 0.66 7.91 18.08
N ALA A 105 -0.55 8.11 17.57
CA ALA A 105 -0.91 9.32 16.84
C ALA A 105 -0.74 10.56 17.72
N GLU A 106 -1.20 10.52 18.98
CA GLU A 106 -1.01 11.61 19.94
C GLU A 106 0.47 11.91 20.19
N LEU A 107 1.32 10.88 20.36
CA LEU A 107 2.76 11.07 20.53
C LEU A 107 3.41 11.77 19.32
N ILE A 108 3.02 11.38 18.11
CA ILE A 108 3.56 11.98 16.87
C ILE A 108 3.03 13.42 16.70
N GLU A 109 1.77 13.69 17.04
CA GLU A 109 1.19 15.03 17.00
C GLU A 109 1.84 15.99 18.02
N ASP A 110 2.20 15.48 19.20
CA ASP A 110 2.89 16.25 20.23
C ASP A 110 4.33 16.64 19.83
N ASP A 111 4.99 15.83 19.00
CA ASP A 111 6.32 16.09 18.41
C ASP A 111 6.24 17.04 17.21
N ARG A 112 5.70 18.24 17.42
CA ARG A 112 5.36 19.20 16.35
C ARG A 112 6.50 19.54 15.40
N ASP A 113 7.74 19.57 15.89
CA ASP A 113 8.93 19.86 15.07
C ASP A 113 9.52 18.62 14.40
N GLY A 114 8.98 17.43 14.70
CA GLY A 114 9.39 16.14 14.16
C GLY A 114 10.75 15.66 14.67
N SER A 115 11.28 16.25 15.75
CA SER A 115 12.64 15.96 16.23
C SER A 115 12.79 14.56 16.83
N LEU A 116 11.70 13.98 17.35
CA LEU A 116 11.69 12.66 17.98
C LEU A 116 11.32 11.55 16.98
N TYR A 117 10.31 11.80 16.15
CA TYR A 117 9.70 10.75 15.32
C TYR A 117 9.94 10.94 13.82
N GLY A 118 10.42 12.12 13.39
CA GLY A 118 10.75 12.42 12.00
C GLY A 118 9.59 12.92 11.14
N PHE A 119 8.47 13.33 11.77
CA PHE A 119 7.26 13.79 11.09
C PHE A 119 6.99 15.26 11.45
N PRO A 120 7.60 16.23 10.75
CA PRO A 120 7.23 17.63 10.95
C PRO A 120 5.74 17.84 10.62
N GLU A 121 5.10 18.81 11.27
CA GLU A 121 3.64 19.04 11.22
C GLU A 121 3.01 18.94 9.82
N GLU A 122 3.62 19.50 8.78
CA GLU A 122 3.09 19.44 7.42
C GLU A 122 3.16 18.05 6.79
N PHE A 123 4.23 17.29 7.07
CA PHE A 123 4.32 15.89 6.65
C PHE A 123 3.24 15.07 7.35
N LEU A 124 3.07 15.29 8.66
CA LEU A 124 2.08 14.56 9.46
C LEU A 124 0.66 14.78 8.91
N LYS A 125 0.26 16.03 8.64
CA LYS A 125 -1.04 16.33 8.05
C LYS A 125 -1.26 15.64 6.71
N GLN A 126 -0.27 15.70 5.81
CA GLN A 126 -0.39 15.10 4.49
C GLN A 126 -0.44 13.56 4.56
N GLY A 127 0.35 12.94 5.44
CA GLY A 127 0.34 11.49 5.64
C GLY A 127 -0.89 10.97 6.40
N ALA A 128 -1.49 11.79 7.28
CA ALA A 128 -2.66 11.41 8.06
C ALA A 128 -3.98 11.58 7.30
N GLN A 129 -4.08 12.56 6.41
CA GLN A 129 -5.33 12.86 5.69
C GLN A 129 -5.93 11.63 4.97
N PRO A 130 -5.14 10.77 4.28
CA PRO A 130 -5.71 9.57 3.66
C PRO A 130 -6.26 8.55 4.66
N LEU A 131 -5.69 8.48 5.87
CA LEU A 131 -6.21 7.63 6.94
C LEU A 131 -7.54 8.18 7.46
N GLU A 132 -7.64 9.49 7.67
CA GLU A 132 -8.88 10.17 8.07
C GLU A 132 -10.00 10.04 7.03
N ASP A 133 -9.65 10.18 5.75
CA ASP A 133 -10.58 10.02 4.64
C ASP A 133 -11.11 8.58 4.58
N SER A 134 -10.24 7.61 4.83
CA SER A 134 -10.59 6.18 4.88
C SER A 134 -11.52 5.85 6.05
N LEU A 135 -11.24 6.39 7.25
CA LEU A 135 -12.13 6.29 8.40
C LEU A 135 -13.49 6.93 8.12
N THR A 136 -13.49 8.12 7.54
CA THR A 136 -14.73 8.83 7.17
C THR A 136 -15.54 8.03 6.16
N LYS A 137 -14.88 7.45 5.16
CA LYS A 137 -15.52 6.65 4.12
C LYS A 137 -16.08 5.35 4.68
N ALA A 138 -15.34 4.63 5.51
CA ALA A 138 -15.79 3.40 6.16
C ALA A 138 -17.04 3.64 7.02
N ARG A 139 -17.07 4.74 7.78
CA ARG A 139 -18.20 5.10 8.64
C ARG A 139 -19.46 5.53 7.87
N ARG A 140 -19.31 6.07 6.67
CA ARG A 140 -20.43 6.64 5.89
C ARG A 140 -20.96 5.72 4.80
N ASN A 141 -20.07 4.95 4.17
CA ASN A 141 -20.40 4.11 3.02
C ASN A 141 -19.38 2.96 2.86
N PRO A 142 -19.33 2.01 3.80
CA PRO A 142 -18.33 0.93 3.80
C PRO A 142 -18.45 0.03 2.55
N GLU A 143 -19.68 -0.17 2.06
CA GLU A 143 -19.96 -0.97 0.85
C GLU A 143 -19.27 -0.42 -0.41
N SER A 144 -18.94 0.87 -0.46
CA SER A 144 -18.24 1.46 -1.61
C SER A 144 -16.77 1.06 -1.72
N CYS A 145 -16.24 0.40 -0.69
CA CYS A 145 -14.84 -0.01 -0.59
C CYS A 145 -14.65 -1.52 -0.62
N ARG A 146 -15.70 -2.28 -0.32
CA ARG A 146 -15.67 -3.74 -0.39
C ARG A 146 -15.54 -4.14 -1.85
N ALA A 147 -14.49 -4.92 -2.17
CA ALA A 147 -14.35 -5.50 -3.50
C ALA A 147 -15.62 -6.33 -3.80
N SER A 148 -16.34 -5.97 -4.87
CA SER A 148 -17.57 -6.64 -5.30
C SER A 148 -17.31 -8.06 -5.78
#